data_AF-A0A8D2LUU6-F1
#
_entry.id   AF-A0A8D2LUU6-F1
#
_cell.length_a   1.000
_cell.length_b   1.000
_cell.length_c   1.000
_cell.angle_alpha   90.00
_cell.angle_beta   90.00
_cell.angle_gamma   90.00
#
_symmetry.space_group_name_H-M   'P 1'
#
loop_
_entity.id
_entity.type
_entity.pdbx_description
1 polymer ?
#
loop_
_entity_poly.entity_id
_entity_poly.type
_entity_poly.pdbx_seq_one_letter_code
_entity_poly.pdbx_strand_id
1 'polypeptide(L)'
;MDQNNSLPPYAQGLASPQSAMTPGIPIFSPMMPYGTGLTPQPVQSTNSLSILEEQQRQQQQQVAAQQSTTQPTQVATGQTPQLFHSQTVTTAPLPGTTPLYPSPMTPMTPITPATPASESSGIVPQLQNIVSTVNLGCKLDLKTIALRARNAEYNPKRFAAVIMRIREPRTTALIFSSGKMVCTGAKSEEQSRLAARKYARVVQKLGFPAKFLDFKIQNMVGSCDVKFPIRLEGLVLTHQQFSSYEPELFPGLIYRMIKPRIVLLIFVSGKVVLTGAKVRAEIYEAFENIYPILKGFKKTT
;
A
#
# COMPACT_ATOMS: atom_id res chain seq x y z
N MET A 1 55.00 22.36 46.72
CA MET A 1 54.04 23.49 46.73
C MET A 1 52.76 22.94 46.14
N ASP A 2 51.77 22.74 46.99
CA ASP A 2 50.71 21.75 46.79
C ASP A 2 49.35 22.38 47.07
N GLN A 3 48.30 21.57 46.93
CA GLN A 3 46.86 21.89 47.02
C GLN A 3 46.28 22.32 45.65
N ASN A 4 45.45 21.53 44.97
CA ASN A 4 44.28 20.70 45.37
C ASN A 4 43.06 21.55 45.76
N ASN A 5 41.91 21.26 45.15
CA ASN A 5 40.60 21.72 45.59
C ASN A 5 39.64 20.52 45.62
N SER A 6 38.97 20.28 46.74
CA SER A 6 38.23 19.04 47.08
C SER A 6 36.91 19.33 47.81
N LEU A 7 35.95 18.39 47.72
CA LEU A 7 34.59 18.39 48.29
C LEU A 7 34.54 17.83 49.74
N PRO A 8 33.40 17.72 50.49
CA PRO A 8 32.01 18.17 50.24
C PRO A 8 31.49 19.29 51.20
N PRO A 9 30.75 19.15 52.35
CA PRO A 9 30.20 17.99 53.11
C PRO A 9 28.64 17.80 53.03
N TYR A 10 27.86 17.97 54.12
CA TYR A 10 26.49 17.43 54.36
C TYR A 10 25.69 18.13 55.50
N ALA A 11 24.34 18.13 55.38
CA ALA A 11 23.29 17.96 56.44
C ALA A 11 21.92 17.75 55.71
N GLN A 12 20.91 16.92 56.04
CA GLN A 12 20.22 16.51 57.30
C GLN A 12 19.46 17.66 58.00
N GLY A 13 18.18 17.56 58.44
CA GLY A 13 17.15 16.50 58.36
C GLY A 13 15.84 16.94 59.06
N LEU A 14 14.91 16.00 59.36
CA LEU A 14 13.62 16.19 60.12
C LEU A 14 12.52 17.04 59.42
N ALA A 15 11.22 17.03 59.82
CA ALA A 15 10.32 15.98 60.36
C ALA A 15 8.84 16.49 60.35
N SER A 16 7.86 15.61 60.52
CA SER A 16 6.41 15.92 60.54
C SER A 16 5.87 16.31 61.93
N PRO A 17 4.71 16.99 62.02
CA PRO A 17 3.76 16.87 63.13
C PRO A 17 2.40 16.26 62.71
N GLN A 18 1.46 16.11 63.64
CA GLN A 18 0.27 15.24 63.54
C GLN A 18 -1.10 15.95 63.75
N SER A 19 -2.15 15.36 63.16
CA SER A 19 -3.53 15.12 63.64
C SER A 19 -4.35 16.14 64.48
N ALA A 20 -5.57 16.45 63.98
CA ALA A 20 -6.83 16.68 64.74
C ALA A 20 -8.03 16.37 63.79
N MET A 21 -8.94 15.42 64.04
CA MET A 21 -10.12 15.38 64.96
C MET A 21 -11.33 16.23 64.49
N THR A 22 -12.32 15.65 63.77
CA THR A 22 -13.61 14.97 64.21
C THR A 22 -14.82 15.92 64.32
N PRO A 23 -16.12 15.49 64.27
CA PRO A 23 -16.78 14.16 64.07
C PRO A 23 -17.14 13.89 62.57
N GLY A 24 -18.07 13.02 62.09
CA GLY A 24 -19.03 12.04 62.65
C GLY A 24 -20.53 12.48 62.57
N ILE A 25 -21.58 11.63 62.50
CA ILE A 25 -21.72 10.14 62.50
C ILE A 25 -22.91 9.67 61.52
N PRO A 26 -23.84 8.65 61.69
CA PRO A 26 -24.49 7.97 60.53
C PRO A 26 -26.05 7.80 60.46
N ILE A 27 -26.60 7.37 59.31
CA ILE A 27 -27.91 6.65 59.05
C ILE A 27 -27.82 6.01 57.64
N PHE A 28 -28.45 4.88 57.24
CA PHE A 28 -28.74 3.54 57.85
C PHE A 28 -29.05 2.54 56.68
N SER A 29 -29.01 1.21 56.89
CA SER A 29 -29.09 0.11 55.87
C SER A 29 -30.52 -0.17 55.31
N PRO A 30 -30.87 -1.20 54.46
CA PRO A 30 -30.23 -2.47 53.99
C PRO A 30 -30.14 -2.64 52.42
N MET A 31 -29.50 -3.64 51.76
CA MET A 31 -29.60 -5.14 51.73
C MET A 31 -31.00 -5.69 51.31
N MET A 32 -31.22 -6.72 50.46
CA MET A 32 -30.39 -7.79 49.81
C MET A 32 -30.85 -8.11 48.32
N PRO A 33 -30.87 -9.35 47.75
CA PRO A 33 -29.80 -9.86 46.87
C PRO A 33 -30.24 -10.50 45.51
N TYR A 34 -29.40 -11.41 44.97
CA TYR A 34 -29.50 -12.23 43.74
C TYR A 34 -29.05 -11.56 42.42
N GLY A 35 -28.38 -12.28 41.48
CA GLY A 35 -28.05 -13.71 41.49
C GLY A 35 -26.86 -14.14 40.61
N THR A 36 -26.21 -15.22 41.06
CA THR A 36 -25.54 -16.29 40.28
C THR A 36 -24.88 -15.94 38.93
N GLY A 37 -23.57 -15.66 38.99
CA GLY A 37 -22.55 -16.43 38.27
C GLY A 37 -22.36 -16.26 36.75
N LEU A 38 -21.12 -15.93 36.36
CA LEU A 38 -20.31 -16.75 35.44
C LEU A 38 -18.83 -16.34 35.54
N THR A 39 -17.90 -17.26 35.26
CA THR A 39 -16.45 -17.02 35.30
C THR A 39 -15.91 -16.56 33.95
N PRO A 40 -14.82 -15.76 33.91
CA PRO A 40 -14.19 -15.35 32.65
C PRO A 40 -13.41 -16.52 32.00
N GLN A 41 -14.04 -17.15 30.99
CA GLN A 41 -13.39 -18.12 30.10
C GLN A 41 -12.51 -17.41 29.03
N PRO A 42 -11.36 -17.98 28.62
CA PRO A 42 -10.52 -17.41 27.57
C PRO A 42 -10.91 -17.89 26.16
N VAL A 43 -10.99 -16.94 25.22
CA VAL A 43 -10.75 -17.06 23.76
C VAL A 43 -11.38 -18.26 23.02
N GLN A 44 -12.39 -17.96 22.19
CA GLN A 44 -12.52 -18.59 20.86
C GLN A 44 -12.66 -17.51 19.78
N SER A 45 -11.67 -17.45 18.88
CA SER A 45 -11.78 -16.66 17.65
C SER A 45 -12.43 -17.52 16.57
N THR A 46 -13.52 -17.05 15.96
CA THR A 46 -14.22 -17.79 14.92
C THR A 46 -13.40 -17.83 13.62
N ASN A 47 -12.89 -19.01 13.27
CA ASN A 47 -12.14 -19.22 12.03
C ASN A 47 -13.09 -19.22 10.81
N SER A 48 -13.15 -18.08 10.11
CA SER A 48 -13.78 -18.00 8.78
C SER A 48 -12.92 -18.60 7.66
N LEU A 49 -11.69 -19.06 7.96
CA LEU A 49 -10.77 -19.70 7.01
C LEU A 49 -11.10 -21.17 6.74
N SER A 50 -11.45 -21.95 7.77
CA SER A 50 -11.63 -23.40 7.65
C SER A 50 -12.78 -23.80 6.72
N ILE A 51 -13.85 -22.99 6.66
CA ILE A 51 -14.99 -23.22 5.76
C ILE A 51 -14.58 -23.09 4.29
N LEU A 52 -13.67 -22.15 3.96
CA LEU A 52 -13.14 -22.02 2.60
C LEU A 52 -12.20 -23.19 2.24
N GLU A 53 -11.36 -23.64 3.18
CA GLU A 53 -10.45 -24.76 2.94
C GLU A 53 -11.20 -26.08 2.70
N GLU A 54 -12.28 -26.37 3.45
CA GLU A 54 -13.12 -27.55 3.18
C GLU A 54 -13.87 -27.44 1.84
N GLN A 55 -14.42 -26.28 1.51
CA GLN A 55 -15.13 -26.05 0.25
C GLN A 55 -14.19 -26.19 -0.96
N GLN A 56 -12.95 -25.70 -0.85
CA GLN A 56 -11.92 -25.86 -1.88
C GLN A 56 -11.45 -27.32 -2.00
N ARG A 57 -11.42 -28.08 -0.89
CA ARG A 57 -11.09 -29.52 -0.90
C ARG A 57 -12.15 -30.37 -1.60
N GLN A 58 -13.43 -30.09 -1.38
CA GLN A 58 -14.54 -30.77 -2.09
C GLN A 58 -14.49 -30.46 -3.60
N GLN A 59 -14.25 -29.20 -3.97
CA GLN A 59 -14.15 -28.80 -5.38
C GLN A 59 -12.97 -29.47 -6.10
N GLN A 60 -11.86 -29.75 -5.40
CA GLN A 60 -10.70 -30.44 -5.98
C GLN A 60 -10.92 -31.97 -6.14
N GLN A 61 -11.80 -32.60 -5.35
CA GLN A 61 -12.12 -34.03 -5.53
C GLN A 61 -13.03 -34.30 -6.74
N GLN A 62 -13.86 -33.35 -7.18
CA GLN A 62 -14.71 -33.56 -8.37
C GLN A 62 -13.92 -33.59 -9.68
N VAL A 63 -12.82 -32.82 -9.79
CA VAL A 63 -12.01 -32.76 -11.02
C VAL A 63 -11.27 -34.07 -11.31
N ALA A 64 -10.99 -34.88 -10.29
CA ALA A 64 -10.31 -36.18 -10.43
C ALA A 64 -11.21 -37.29 -10.99
N ALA A 65 -12.53 -37.09 -11.06
CA ALA A 65 -13.50 -38.14 -11.39
C ALA A 65 -13.89 -38.24 -12.88
N GLN A 66 -13.32 -37.41 -13.76
CA GLN A 66 -13.74 -37.30 -15.18
C GLN A 66 -12.66 -37.73 -16.21
N GLN A 67 -11.57 -38.39 -15.80
CA GLN A 67 -10.53 -38.89 -16.73
C GLN A 67 -10.50 -40.42 -16.90
N SER A 68 -11.66 -41.09 -16.85
CA SER A 68 -11.76 -42.55 -17.01
C SER A 68 -12.85 -43.02 -17.98
N THR A 69 -12.83 -42.56 -19.24
CA THR A 69 -13.41 -43.32 -20.38
C THR A 69 -12.99 -42.76 -21.74
N THR A 70 -12.15 -43.50 -22.48
CA THR A 70 -12.27 -43.75 -23.93
C THR A 70 -11.13 -44.70 -24.38
N GLN A 71 -11.45 -45.67 -25.23
CA GLN A 71 -10.48 -46.52 -25.92
C GLN A 71 -10.35 -46.10 -27.40
N PRO A 72 -9.25 -46.42 -28.10
CA PRO A 72 -9.03 -46.03 -29.49
C PRO A 72 -9.55 -47.07 -30.49
N THR A 73 -10.05 -46.60 -31.64
CA THR A 73 -10.21 -47.41 -32.86
C THR A 73 -9.91 -46.55 -34.10
N GLN A 74 -9.56 -47.18 -35.22
CA GLN A 74 -8.99 -46.55 -36.42
C GLN A 74 -10.02 -46.34 -37.56
N VAL A 75 -9.58 -45.67 -38.65
CA VAL A 75 -9.78 -46.00 -40.09
C VAL A 75 -10.13 -44.78 -40.98
N ALA A 76 -9.08 -44.23 -41.62
CA ALA A 76 -8.88 -43.91 -43.05
C ALA A 76 -9.83 -43.01 -43.92
N THR A 77 -9.19 -42.47 -44.98
CA THR A 77 -9.68 -41.85 -46.25
C THR A 77 -10.48 -40.52 -46.19
N GLY A 78 -10.27 -39.60 -47.16
CA GLY A 78 -11.15 -38.41 -47.23
C GLY A 78 -10.85 -37.14 -48.06
N GLN A 79 -9.94 -37.10 -49.05
CA GLN A 79 -9.89 -36.05 -50.11
C GLN A 79 -9.57 -34.56 -49.77
N THR A 80 -9.18 -33.86 -50.83
CA THR A 80 -8.79 -32.43 -51.03
C THR A 80 -10.05 -31.54 -51.34
N PRO A 81 -10.01 -30.21 -51.65
CA PRO A 81 -8.86 -29.36 -52.04
C PRO A 81 -8.81 -27.86 -51.59
N GLN A 82 -7.58 -27.30 -51.52
CA GLN A 82 -7.15 -25.92 -51.92
C GLN A 82 -7.91 -24.71 -51.27
N LEU A 83 -7.55 -23.42 -51.31
CA LEU A 83 -6.55 -22.55 -51.97
C LEU A 83 -6.02 -21.55 -50.88
N PHE A 84 -4.89 -20.83 -50.94
CA PHE A 84 -3.69 -20.78 -51.79
C PHE A 84 -2.53 -20.11 -50.99
N HIS A 85 -1.66 -19.29 -51.59
CA HIS A 85 -0.68 -18.44 -50.88
C HIS A 85 -0.32 -17.13 -51.63
N SER A 86 0.44 -16.26 -50.96
CA SER A 86 0.89 -14.94 -51.43
C SER A 86 1.77 -14.95 -52.70
N GLN A 87 1.82 -13.81 -53.42
CA GLN A 87 2.92 -13.48 -54.35
C GLN A 87 3.34 -12.00 -54.26
N THR A 88 4.62 -11.76 -54.56
CA THR A 88 5.26 -10.46 -54.85
C THR A 88 5.76 -10.46 -56.30
N VAL A 89 6.16 -9.29 -56.86
CA VAL A 89 7.26 -9.06 -57.86
C VAL A 89 7.20 -7.61 -58.41
N THR A 90 8.18 -7.21 -59.22
CA THR A 90 8.74 -5.85 -59.37
C THR A 90 8.78 -5.36 -60.84
N THR A 91 9.07 -4.05 -61.08
CA THR A 91 9.49 -3.38 -62.36
C THR A 91 8.39 -3.18 -63.43
N ALA A 92 8.45 -2.25 -64.40
CA ALA A 92 9.51 -1.33 -64.91
C ALA A 92 8.92 0.04 -65.44
N PRO A 93 9.74 1.04 -65.84
CA PRO A 93 9.30 2.41 -66.26
C PRO A 93 9.51 2.75 -67.77
N LEU A 94 9.06 3.94 -68.25
CA LEU A 94 9.55 4.75 -69.42
C LEU A 94 8.82 6.16 -69.44
N PRO A 95 9.11 7.15 -70.33
CA PRO A 95 9.24 8.56 -69.89
C PRO A 95 8.38 9.63 -70.64
N GLY A 96 8.46 10.89 -70.18
CA GLY A 96 7.97 12.10 -70.89
C GLY A 96 8.55 13.40 -70.30
N THR A 97 8.75 14.45 -71.12
CA THR A 97 9.55 15.65 -70.77
C THR A 97 8.80 16.97 -70.87
N THR A 98 8.90 17.86 -69.86
CA THR A 98 9.20 19.31 -69.99
C THR A 98 9.30 20.01 -68.61
N PRO A 99 10.05 21.12 -68.46
CA PRO A 99 10.25 21.78 -67.16
C PRO A 99 9.60 23.18 -67.04
N LEU A 100 8.95 23.49 -65.91
CA LEU A 100 8.57 24.86 -65.52
C LEU A 100 8.70 25.12 -64.01
N TYR A 101 9.03 26.37 -63.68
CA TYR A 101 9.31 27.02 -62.39
C TYR A 101 8.69 26.48 -61.09
N PRO A 102 9.47 26.42 -59.98
CA PRO A 102 8.92 26.22 -58.64
C PRO A 102 8.40 27.53 -58.03
N SER A 103 7.27 27.47 -57.33
CA SER A 103 6.80 28.49 -56.38
C SER A 103 6.55 27.84 -55.01
N PRO A 104 7.00 28.43 -53.89
CA PRO A 104 6.94 27.77 -52.59
C PRO A 104 5.54 27.87 -51.97
N MET A 105 4.73 26.82 -52.10
CA MET A 105 3.54 26.62 -51.26
C MET A 105 3.92 25.94 -49.95
N THR A 106 3.74 26.64 -48.83
CA THR A 106 3.86 26.05 -47.49
C THR A 106 2.69 25.10 -47.23
N PRO A 107 2.93 23.83 -46.86
CA PRO A 107 1.84 22.92 -46.51
C PRO A 107 1.16 23.38 -45.21
N MET A 108 -0.15 23.63 -45.26
CA MET A 108 -0.92 23.90 -44.04
C MET A 108 -1.02 22.61 -43.22
N THR A 109 -0.35 22.55 -42.08
CA THR A 109 -0.56 21.49 -41.09
C THR A 109 -2.01 21.55 -40.60
N PRO A 110 -2.78 20.44 -40.62
CA PRO A 110 -4.13 20.44 -40.07
C PRO A 110 -4.07 20.78 -38.58
N ILE A 111 -4.79 21.82 -38.18
CA ILE A 111 -4.87 22.26 -36.78
C ILE A 111 -5.68 21.19 -36.03
N THR A 112 -4.98 20.24 -35.42
CA THR A 112 -5.61 19.26 -34.53
C THR A 112 -6.25 20.06 -33.38
N PRO A 113 -7.57 19.98 -33.18
CA PRO A 113 -8.20 20.69 -32.08
C PRO A 113 -7.62 20.14 -30.77
N ALA A 114 -6.94 21.00 -30.02
CA ALA A 114 -6.43 20.64 -28.72
C ALA A 114 -7.61 20.41 -27.78
N THR A 115 -8.02 19.15 -27.62
CA THR A 115 -8.96 18.74 -26.58
C THR A 115 -8.47 19.33 -25.26
N PRO A 116 -9.25 20.19 -24.58
CA PRO A 116 -8.78 20.82 -23.37
C PRO A 116 -8.46 19.73 -22.34
N ALA A 117 -7.24 19.79 -21.79
CA ALA A 117 -6.92 19.02 -20.59
C ALA A 117 -7.98 19.33 -19.52
N SER A 118 -8.44 18.29 -18.82
CA SER A 118 -9.61 18.36 -17.94
C SER A 118 -9.54 19.56 -16.99
N GLU A 119 -10.66 20.29 -16.86
CA GLU A 119 -10.76 21.57 -16.11
C GLU A 119 -9.94 21.53 -14.81
N SER A 120 -8.76 22.16 -14.84
CA SER A 120 -7.67 21.78 -13.94
C SER A 120 -8.05 22.03 -12.49
N SER A 121 -8.07 20.96 -11.68
CA SER A 121 -8.66 20.95 -10.34
C SER A 121 -8.04 21.94 -9.35
N GLY A 122 -6.81 22.41 -9.61
CA GLY A 122 -5.91 23.07 -8.64
C GLY A 122 -5.44 22.15 -7.48
N ILE A 123 -6.16 21.07 -7.22
CA ILE A 123 -5.91 20.08 -6.18
C ILE A 123 -4.78 19.13 -6.62
N VAL A 124 -3.63 19.22 -5.96
CA VAL A 124 -2.50 18.31 -6.17
C VAL A 124 -2.48 17.22 -5.08
N PRO A 125 -2.58 15.93 -5.42
CA PRO A 125 -2.42 14.83 -4.47
C PRO A 125 -1.11 14.88 -3.68
N GLN A 126 -1.19 14.67 -2.37
CA GLN A 126 -0.07 14.72 -1.43
C GLN A 126 0.34 13.32 -1.01
N LEU A 127 1.64 13.02 -1.06
CA LEU A 127 2.18 11.74 -0.62
C LEU A 127 2.15 11.63 0.91
N GLN A 128 1.52 10.58 1.43
CA GLN A 128 1.35 10.34 2.87
C GLN A 128 2.26 9.23 3.40
N ASN A 129 2.54 8.21 2.58
CA ASN A 129 3.38 7.08 2.97
C ASN A 129 4.03 6.42 1.74
N ILE A 130 5.27 5.97 1.89
CA ILE A 130 6.01 5.21 0.89
C ILE A 130 6.58 3.95 1.54
N VAL A 131 6.38 2.82 0.87
CA VAL A 131 6.93 1.51 1.19
C VAL A 131 8.06 1.21 0.22
N SER A 132 9.26 0.99 0.75
CA SER A 132 10.43 0.58 -0.03
C SER A 132 11.03 -0.71 0.50
N THR A 133 11.76 -1.42 -0.36
CA THR A 133 12.60 -2.57 0.01
C THR A 133 14.05 -2.30 -0.33
N VAL A 134 14.95 -2.89 0.43
CA VAL A 134 16.39 -2.94 0.14
C VAL A 134 16.95 -4.29 0.59
N ASN A 135 18.01 -4.74 -0.06
CA ASN A 135 18.76 -5.94 0.26
C ASN A 135 20.08 -5.55 0.95
N LEU A 136 20.29 -6.07 2.16
CA LEU A 136 21.50 -5.85 2.94
C LEU A 136 22.63 -6.82 2.56
N GLY A 137 22.39 -7.80 1.69
CA GLY A 137 23.43 -8.63 1.06
C GLY A 137 24.13 -9.64 1.99
N CYS A 138 23.65 -9.83 3.21
CA CYS A 138 24.19 -10.77 4.19
C CYS A 138 23.10 -11.38 5.08
N LYS A 139 23.33 -12.57 5.63
CA LYS A 139 22.48 -13.14 6.69
C LYS A 139 22.64 -12.34 7.98
N LEU A 140 21.57 -12.23 8.77
CA LEU A 140 21.54 -11.43 10.00
C LEU A 140 20.96 -12.24 11.16
N ASP A 141 21.67 -12.28 12.30
CA ASP A 141 21.05 -12.75 13.54
C ASP A 141 20.19 -11.65 14.15
N LEU A 142 18.89 -11.89 14.09
CA LEU A 142 17.86 -11.01 14.61
C LEU A 142 17.88 -10.87 16.14
N LYS A 143 18.33 -11.92 16.87
CA LYS A 143 18.47 -11.86 18.34
C LYS A 143 19.57 -10.86 18.72
N THR A 144 20.75 -11.00 18.13
CA THR A 144 21.91 -10.12 18.33
C THR A 144 21.68 -8.68 17.85
N ILE A 145 20.79 -8.46 16.86
CA ILE A 145 20.34 -7.11 16.50
C ILE A 145 19.43 -6.53 17.59
N ALA A 146 18.37 -7.26 17.99
CA ALA A 146 17.41 -6.79 18.98
C ALA A 146 18.06 -6.49 20.35
N LEU A 147 18.99 -7.34 20.80
CA LEU A 147 19.71 -7.15 22.08
C LEU A 147 20.59 -5.89 22.11
N ARG A 148 21.12 -5.45 20.95
CA ARG A 148 22.11 -4.35 20.86
C ARG A 148 21.53 -3.04 20.30
N ALA A 149 20.35 -3.06 19.68
CA ALA A 149 19.73 -1.89 19.09
C ALA A 149 18.62 -1.31 20.01
N ARG A 150 18.88 -0.13 20.59
CA ARG A 150 18.02 0.54 21.59
C ARG A 150 16.54 0.74 21.19
N ASN A 151 16.24 0.77 19.88
CA ASN A 151 14.90 1.00 19.33
C ASN A 151 14.48 -0.15 18.39
N ALA A 152 14.70 -1.40 18.83
CA ALA A 152 14.36 -2.61 18.08
C ALA A 152 13.47 -3.56 18.89
N GLU A 153 12.34 -3.96 18.31
CA GLU A 153 11.40 -4.95 18.85
C GLU A 153 11.58 -6.27 18.08
N TYR A 154 11.70 -7.40 18.78
CA TYR A 154 11.74 -8.72 18.14
C TYR A 154 11.04 -9.77 18.99
N ASN A 155 10.04 -10.43 18.40
CA ASN A 155 9.35 -11.57 19.00
C ASN A 155 9.06 -12.61 17.90
N PRO A 156 9.88 -13.67 17.78
CA PRO A 156 9.74 -14.65 16.70
C PRO A 156 8.44 -15.46 16.77
N LYS A 157 7.77 -15.53 17.93
CA LYS A 157 6.43 -16.15 18.04
C LYS A 157 5.32 -15.28 17.41
N ARG A 158 5.56 -13.97 17.27
CA ARG A 158 4.62 -13.01 16.68
C ARG A 158 4.98 -12.65 15.23
N PHE A 159 6.27 -12.47 14.93
CA PHE A 159 6.73 -12.08 13.59
C PHE A 159 8.21 -12.42 13.38
N ALA A 160 8.55 -12.92 12.18
CA ALA A 160 9.89 -13.42 11.85
C ALA A 160 10.93 -12.33 11.48
N ALA A 161 10.67 -11.07 11.81
CA ALA A 161 11.55 -9.93 11.50
C ALA A 161 11.69 -8.99 12.70
N VAL A 162 12.83 -8.32 12.79
CA VAL A 162 13.06 -7.23 13.77
C VAL A 162 12.36 -5.97 13.27
N ILE A 163 11.57 -5.35 14.14
CA ILE A 163 10.93 -4.05 13.90
C ILE A 163 11.85 -2.98 14.48
N MET A 164 12.45 -2.13 13.64
CA MET A 164 13.38 -1.07 14.09
C MET A 164 12.84 0.31 13.74
N ARG A 165 12.85 1.25 14.70
CA ARG A 165 12.27 2.59 14.54
C ARG A 165 13.30 3.69 14.68
N ILE A 166 13.23 4.70 13.82
CA ILE A 166 14.03 5.93 13.92
C ILE A 166 13.10 7.16 13.89
N ARG A 167 13.53 8.24 14.54
CA ARG A 167 12.74 9.48 14.64
C ARG A 167 12.86 10.36 13.39
N GLU A 168 14.00 10.32 12.71
CA GLU A 168 14.33 11.24 11.61
C GLU A 168 15.00 10.53 10.40
N PRO A 169 14.31 10.37 9.25
CA PRO A 169 12.87 10.60 9.08
C PRO A 169 12.05 9.64 9.97
N ARG A 170 10.79 9.95 10.28
CA ARG A 170 9.96 9.12 11.18
C ARG A 170 9.49 7.84 10.49
N THR A 171 10.35 6.82 10.45
CA THR A 171 10.11 5.55 9.75
C THR A 171 10.11 4.33 10.67
N THR A 172 9.59 3.22 10.16
CA THR A 172 9.78 1.87 10.70
C THR A 172 10.41 0.98 9.63
N ALA A 173 11.39 0.16 10.02
CA ALA A 173 11.95 -0.90 9.18
C ALA A 173 11.60 -2.28 9.73
N LEU A 174 11.42 -3.23 8.82
CA LEU A 174 11.25 -4.66 9.10
C LEU A 174 12.47 -5.39 8.53
N ILE A 175 13.33 -5.92 9.39
CA ILE A 175 14.60 -6.54 9.03
C ILE A 175 14.48 -8.06 9.18
N PHE A 176 14.62 -8.78 8.08
CA PHE A 176 14.52 -10.24 8.02
C PHE A 176 15.91 -10.89 8.13
N SER A 177 15.99 -12.11 8.67
CA SER A 177 17.24 -12.88 8.82
C SER A 177 17.93 -13.21 7.47
N SER A 178 17.18 -13.10 6.37
CA SER A 178 17.65 -13.21 4.99
C SER A 178 18.47 -12.01 4.50
N GLY A 179 18.53 -10.91 5.26
CA GLY A 179 19.13 -9.65 4.84
C GLY A 179 18.19 -8.74 4.05
N LYS A 180 16.97 -9.19 3.70
CA LYS A 180 15.94 -8.30 3.15
C LYS A 180 15.44 -7.35 4.23
N MET A 181 15.24 -6.09 3.85
CA MET A 181 14.66 -5.06 4.73
C MET A 181 13.54 -4.31 4.00
N VAL A 182 12.41 -4.12 4.67
CA VAL A 182 11.31 -3.23 4.24
C VAL A 182 11.41 -1.94 5.06
N CYS A 183 11.16 -0.78 4.46
CA CYS A 183 11.12 0.53 5.14
C CYS A 183 9.81 1.25 4.81
N THR A 184 9.12 1.77 5.84
CA THR A 184 7.79 2.40 5.72
C THR A 184 7.70 3.69 6.57
N GLY A 185 6.72 4.54 6.25
CA GLY A 185 6.42 5.79 6.99
C GLY A 185 7.10 7.05 6.43
N ALA A 186 7.91 6.94 5.38
CA ALA A 186 8.50 8.08 4.71
C ALA A 186 7.47 8.80 3.83
N LYS A 187 7.55 10.13 3.73
CA LYS A 187 6.64 10.93 2.88
C LYS A 187 7.20 11.22 1.49
N SER A 188 8.51 11.08 1.30
CA SER A 188 9.18 11.27 0.01
C SER A 188 10.11 10.10 -0.33
N GLU A 189 10.40 9.90 -1.61
CA GLU A 189 11.21 8.78 -2.12
C GLU A 189 12.66 8.90 -1.64
N GLU A 190 13.13 10.14 -1.54
CA GLU A 190 14.43 10.56 -1.02
C GLU A 190 14.51 10.31 0.49
N GLN A 191 13.46 10.65 1.25
CA GLN A 191 13.35 10.30 2.68
C GLN A 191 13.35 8.78 2.89
N SER A 192 12.64 8.02 2.04
CA SER A 192 12.59 6.55 2.12
C SER A 192 13.97 5.94 1.86
N ARG A 193 14.69 6.44 0.84
CA ARG A 193 16.08 6.06 0.54
C ARG A 193 17.05 6.45 1.67
N LEU A 194 16.91 7.65 2.24
CA LEU A 194 17.72 8.13 3.36
C LEU A 194 17.50 7.29 4.62
N ALA A 195 16.25 6.98 4.97
CA ALA A 195 15.90 6.11 6.09
C ALA A 195 16.49 4.71 5.90
N ALA A 196 16.29 4.08 4.73
CA ALA A 196 16.87 2.78 4.40
C ALA A 196 18.41 2.77 4.52
N ARG A 197 19.10 3.85 4.09
CA ARG A 197 20.55 4.01 4.29
C ARG A 197 20.93 4.17 5.77
N LYS A 198 20.15 4.93 6.56
CA LYS A 198 20.35 5.05 8.02
C LYS A 198 20.22 3.70 8.72
N TYR A 199 19.21 2.90 8.40
CA TYR A 199 19.05 1.53 8.93
C TYR A 199 20.21 0.61 8.53
N ALA A 200 20.60 0.58 7.26
CA ALA A 200 21.76 -0.20 6.80
C ALA A 200 23.04 0.19 7.56
N ARG A 201 23.26 1.49 7.82
CA ARG A 201 24.41 1.99 8.60
C ARG A 201 24.34 1.61 10.10
N VAL A 202 23.15 1.47 10.69
CA VAL A 202 23.00 0.92 12.04
C VAL A 202 23.38 -0.56 12.06
N VAL A 203 22.92 -1.36 11.08
CA VAL A 203 23.29 -2.79 10.97
C VAL A 203 24.80 -2.97 10.75
N GLN A 204 25.45 -2.12 9.94
CA GLN A 204 26.91 -2.06 9.83
C GLN A 204 27.60 -1.75 11.17
N LYS A 205 27.10 -0.78 11.94
CA LYS A 205 27.66 -0.43 13.26
C LYS A 205 27.51 -1.54 14.31
N LEU A 206 26.66 -2.54 14.07
CA LEU A 206 26.57 -3.76 14.88
C LEU A 206 27.59 -4.84 14.47
N GLY A 207 28.43 -4.59 13.46
CA GLY A 207 29.46 -5.52 12.99
C GLY A 207 28.99 -6.51 11.92
N PHE A 208 27.77 -6.37 11.39
CA PHE A 208 27.32 -7.17 10.24
C PHE A 208 27.81 -6.54 8.92
N PRO A 209 28.25 -7.33 7.91
CA PRO A 209 28.78 -6.83 6.64
C PRO A 209 27.68 -6.36 5.67
N ALA A 210 26.76 -5.54 6.16
CA ALA A 210 25.58 -5.09 5.42
C ALA A 210 25.94 -4.10 4.31
N LYS A 211 25.40 -4.36 3.11
CA LYS A 211 25.50 -3.53 1.90
C LYS A 211 24.18 -2.76 1.69
N PHE A 212 24.10 -1.97 0.62
CA PHE A 212 22.87 -1.27 0.20
C PHE A 212 22.58 -1.65 -1.26
N LEU A 213 21.91 -2.77 -1.45
CA LEU A 213 21.62 -3.37 -2.76
C LEU A 213 20.11 -3.35 -3.03
N ASP A 214 19.71 -3.42 -4.30
CA ASP A 214 18.31 -3.65 -4.71
C ASP A 214 17.27 -2.68 -4.10
N PHE A 215 17.65 -1.41 -3.85
CA PHE A 215 16.71 -0.41 -3.33
C PHE A 215 15.60 -0.13 -4.35
N LYS A 216 14.35 -0.40 -3.97
CA LYS A 216 13.17 -0.29 -4.84
C LYS A 216 11.95 0.22 -4.06
N ILE A 217 11.22 1.16 -4.65
CA ILE A 217 9.89 1.54 -4.19
C ILE A 217 8.89 0.43 -4.57
N GLN A 218 8.08 -0.01 -3.60
CA GLN A 218 7.10 -1.09 -3.78
C GLN A 218 5.66 -0.60 -3.74
N ASN A 219 5.38 0.43 -2.93
CA ASN A 219 4.08 1.11 -2.92
C ASN A 219 4.24 2.58 -2.50
N MET A 220 3.42 3.46 -3.08
CA MET A 220 3.25 4.86 -2.72
C MET A 220 1.78 5.11 -2.43
N VAL A 221 1.50 5.82 -1.34
CA VAL A 221 0.14 6.19 -0.93
C VAL A 221 -0.01 7.70 -0.99
N GLY A 222 -0.88 8.16 -1.87
CA GLY A 222 -1.30 9.56 -1.97
C GLY A 222 -2.64 9.80 -1.27
N SER A 223 -2.92 11.05 -0.92
CA SER A 223 -4.29 11.48 -0.62
C SER A 223 -4.55 12.90 -1.11
N CYS A 224 -5.83 13.17 -1.38
CA CYS A 224 -6.35 14.47 -1.77
C CYS A 224 -7.76 14.65 -1.18
N ASP A 225 -8.30 15.85 -1.36
CA ASP A 225 -9.62 16.25 -0.90
C ASP A 225 -10.21 17.17 -1.95
N VAL A 226 -11.29 16.74 -2.61
CA VAL A 226 -11.89 17.47 -3.73
C VAL A 226 -12.76 18.65 -3.31
N LYS A 227 -12.93 18.88 -1.99
CA LYS A 227 -13.65 20.02 -1.40
C LYS A 227 -15.16 20.08 -1.72
N PHE A 228 -15.76 18.96 -2.14
CA PHE A 228 -17.20 18.82 -2.28
C PHE A 228 -17.68 17.40 -1.94
N PRO A 229 -18.92 17.23 -1.43
CA PRO A 229 -19.49 15.92 -1.14
C PRO A 229 -19.85 15.15 -2.42
N ILE A 230 -19.73 13.82 -2.39
CA ILE A 230 -19.87 12.94 -3.56
C ILE A 230 -21.02 11.93 -3.38
N ARG A 231 -21.82 11.71 -4.43
CA ARG A 231 -22.88 10.70 -4.53
C ARG A 231 -22.31 9.34 -4.90
N LEU A 232 -21.68 8.66 -3.93
CA LEU A 232 -21.10 7.32 -4.10
C LEU A 232 -22.12 6.29 -4.62
N GLU A 233 -23.39 6.48 -4.27
CA GLU A 233 -24.53 5.65 -4.65
C GLU A 233 -24.78 5.70 -6.17
N GLY A 234 -24.61 6.87 -6.79
CA GLY A 234 -24.66 7.02 -8.25
C GLY A 234 -23.36 6.61 -8.95
N LEU A 235 -22.21 6.84 -8.30
CA LEU A 235 -20.90 6.47 -8.81
C LEU A 235 -20.76 4.94 -8.95
N VAL A 236 -21.17 4.16 -7.93
CA VAL A 236 -21.14 2.69 -7.99
C VAL A 236 -22.12 2.13 -9.02
N LEU A 237 -23.30 2.73 -9.17
CA LEU A 237 -24.28 2.30 -10.18
C LEU A 237 -23.74 2.51 -11.61
N THR A 238 -23.07 3.63 -11.87
CA THR A 238 -22.54 3.94 -13.22
C THR A 238 -21.21 3.21 -13.50
N HIS A 239 -20.37 3.00 -12.50
CA HIS A 239 -19.03 2.42 -12.64
C HIS A 239 -18.90 1.05 -11.94
N GLN A 240 -19.97 0.23 -11.95
CA GLN A 240 -20.09 -1.01 -11.19
C GLN A 240 -18.96 -2.02 -11.49
N GLN A 241 -18.44 -2.05 -12.72
CA GLN A 241 -17.31 -2.91 -13.11
C GLN A 241 -15.99 -2.58 -12.40
N PHE A 242 -15.82 -1.35 -11.91
CA PHE A 242 -14.60 -0.86 -11.26
C PHE A 242 -14.81 -0.49 -9.79
N SER A 243 -16.08 -0.38 -9.35
CA SER A 243 -16.46 0.17 -8.05
C SER A 243 -17.03 -0.90 -7.13
N SER A 244 -16.69 -0.85 -5.85
CA SER A 244 -17.33 -1.64 -4.80
C SER A 244 -17.64 -0.72 -3.62
N TYR A 245 -18.89 -0.66 -3.18
CA TYR A 245 -19.33 0.21 -2.09
C TYR A 245 -20.36 -0.51 -1.23
N GLU A 246 -19.90 -1.01 -0.08
CA GLU A 246 -20.69 -1.74 0.90
C GLU A 246 -20.57 -0.98 2.24
N PRO A 247 -21.44 0.02 2.51
CA PRO A 247 -21.24 0.95 3.61
C PRO A 247 -21.20 0.28 4.99
N GLU A 248 -21.92 -0.83 5.17
CA GLU A 248 -21.91 -1.68 6.37
C GLU A 248 -20.56 -2.36 6.63
N LEU A 249 -19.76 -2.60 5.58
CA LEU A 249 -18.43 -3.21 5.67
C LEU A 249 -17.31 -2.16 5.66
N PHE A 250 -17.47 -1.08 4.88
CA PHE A 250 -16.48 -0.02 4.77
C PHE A 250 -17.11 1.31 4.28
N PRO A 251 -16.94 2.44 4.99
CA PRO A 251 -17.64 3.72 4.72
C PRO A 251 -17.07 4.52 3.52
N GLY A 252 -16.43 3.88 2.57
CA GLY A 252 -15.86 4.50 1.37
C GLY A 252 -15.99 3.58 0.15
N LEU A 253 -16.15 4.17 -1.03
CA LEU A 253 -16.19 3.43 -2.29
C LEU A 253 -14.76 3.04 -2.69
N ILE A 254 -14.55 1.75 -2.96
CA ILE A 254 -13.30 1.20 -3.47
C ILE A 254 -13.36 1.21 -5.00
N TYR A 255 -12.56 2.06 -5.65
CA TYR A 255 -12.47 2.14 -7.11
C TYR A 255 -11.16 1.51 -7.59
N ARG A 256 -11.26 0.56 -8.52
CA ARG A 256 -10.15 -0.23 -9.07
C ARG A 256 -9.82 0.26 -10.48
N MET A 257 -8.96 1.27 -10.58
CA MET A 257 -8.51 1.78 -11.86
C MET A 257 -7.56 0.79 -12.55
N ILE A 258 -7.81 0.50 -13.83
CA ILE A 258 -7.00 -0.44 -14.62
C ILE A 258 -5.74 0.23 -15.16
N LYS A 259 -5.85 1.48 -15.63
CA LYS A 259 -4.76 2.28 -16.19
C LYS A 259 -4.78 3.71 -15.59
N PRO A 260 -3.73 4.11 -14.84
CA PRO A 260 -2.71 3.25 -14.23
C PRO A 260 -3.36 2.29 -13.22
N ARG A 261 -2.66 1.19 -12.85
CA ARG A 261 -3.22 0.13 -12.00
C ARG A 261 -3.25 0.54 -10.52
N ILE A 262 -4.20 1.40 -10.17
CA ILE A 262 -4.33 2.06 -8.86
C ILE A 262 -5.66 1.69 -8.20
N VAL A 263 -5.63 1.53 -6.87
CA VAL A 263 -6.84 1.45 -6.05
C VAL A 263 -7.06 2.80 -5.37
N LEU A 264 -8.25 3.36 -5.55
CA LEU A 264 -8.68 4.59 -4.90
C LEU A 264 -9.76 4.25 -3.85
N LEU A 265 -9.72 4.94 -2.71
CA LEU A 265 -10.71 4.85 -1.65
C LEU A 265 -11.35 6.24 -1.55
N ILE A 266 -12.62 6.34 -1.93
CA ILE A 266 -13.35 7.59 -2.17
C ILE A 266 -14.45 7.73 -1.11
N PHE A 267 -14.38 8.77 -0.29
CA PHE A 267 -15.31 8.98 0.81
C PHE A 267 -16.39 10.02 0.44
N VAL A 268 -17.59 9.88 1.04
CA VAL A 268 -18.73 10.81 0.81
C VAL A 268 -18.37 12.28 1.03
N SER A 269 -17.38 12.55 1.89
CA SER A 269 -16.85 13.89 2.22
C SER A 269 -15.96 14.53 1.14
N GLY A 270 -15.67 13.85 0.03
CA GLY A 270 -14.75 14.33 -1.00
C GLY A 270 -13.27 14.01 -0.76
N LYS A 271 -12.94 13.38 0.37
CA LYS A 271 -11.58 12.86 0.62
C LYS A 271 -11.33 11.62 -0.24
N VAL A 272 -10.14 11.53 -0.81
CA VAL A 272 -9.70 10.39 -1.64
C VAL A 272 -8.31 9.95 -1.21
N VAL A 273 -8.11 8.63 -1.09
CA VAL A 273 -6.80 8.00 -0.86
C VAL A 273 -6.46 7.12 -2.06
N LEU A 274 -5.24 7.23 -2.59
CA LEU A 274 -4.76 6.48 -3.75
C LEU A 274 -3.60 5.58 -3.33
N THR A 275 -3.61 4.29 -3.71
CA THR A 275 -2.60 3.29 -3.35
C THR A 275 -2.37 2.27 -4.46
N GLY A 276 -1.20 1.66 -4.49
CA GLY A 276 -0.76 0.69 -5.52
C GLY A 276 0.31 1.23 -6.47
N ALA A 277 0.56 2.54 -6.46
CA ALA A 277 1.58 3.19 -7.29
C ALA A 277 2.99 2.79 -6.88
N LYS A 278 3.90 2.75 -7.86
CA LYS A 278 5.36 2.61 -7.69
C LYS A 278 6.09 3.90 -8.07
N VAL A 279 5.45 4.78 -8.84
CA VAL A 279 5.97 6.07 -9.30
C VAL A 279 4.96 7.16 -9.00
N ARG A 280 5.44 8.34 -8.58
CA ARG A 280 4.59 9.50 -8.23
C ARG A 280 3.61 9.91 -9.34
N ALA A 281 4.03 9.81 -10.59
CA ALA A 281 3.21 10.13 -11.77
C ALA A 281 1.90 9.31 -11.84
N GLU A 282 1.92 8.04 -11.44
CA GLU A 282 0.72 7.17 -11.45
C GLU A 282 -0.36 7.66 -10.48
N ILE A 283 0.01 8.37 -9.41
CA ILE A 283 -0.93 9.01 -8.47
C ILE A 283 -1.57 10.25 -9.09
N TYR A 284 -0.82 11.01 -9.91
CA TYR A 284 -1.33 12.19 -10.59
C TYR A 284 -2.24 11.83 -11.76
N GLU A 285 -1.80 10.92 -12.65
CA GLU A 285 -2.59 10.38 -13.76
C GLU A 285 -3.91 9.75 -13.24
N ALA A 286 -3.86 8.96 -12.16
CA ALA A 286 -5.08 8.40 -11.56
C ALA A 286 -6.02 9.46 -10.97
N PHE A 287 -5.49 10.58 -10.48
CA PHE A 287 -6.32 11.67 -9.96
C PHE A 287 -6.93 12.51 -11.08
N GLU A 288 -6.17 12.85 -12.12
CA GLU A 288 -6.63 13.59 -13.29
C GLU A 288 -7.73 12.82 -14.06
N ASN A 289 -7.62 11.48 -14.12
CA ASN A 289 -8.64 10.61 -14.70
C ASN A 289 -9.92 10.52 -13.84
N ILE A 290 -9.82 10.43 -12.50
CA ILE A 290 -11.00 10.28 -11.64
C ILE A 290 -11.71 11.61 -11.34
N TYR A 291 -10.99 12.73 -11.25
CA TYR A 291 -11.53 14.02 -10.84
C TYR A 291 -12.75 14.51 -11.64
N PRO A 292 -12.77 14.52 -12.99
CA PRO A 292 -13.94 14.96 -13.74
C PRO A 292 -15.16 14.06 -13.48
N ILE A 293 -14.94 12.75 -13.27
CA ILE A 293 -16.00 11.80 -12.91
C ILE A 293 -16.57 12.18 -11.52
N LEU A 294 -15.71 12.42 -10.53
CA LEU A 294 -16.15 12.84 -9.19
C LEU A 294 -16.89 14.19 -9.21
N LYS A 295 -16.44 15.15 -10.03
CA LYS A 295 -17.10 16.46 -10.24
C LYS A 295 -18.53 16.27 -10.78
N GLY A 296 -18.75 15.32 -11.68
CA GLY A 296 -20.08 14.93 -12.16
C GLY A 296 -21.00 14.31 -11.10
N PHE A 297 -20.43 13.58 -10.12
CA PHE A 297 -21.18 13.01 -8.99
C PHE A 297 -21.18 13.90 -7.73
N LYS A 298 -20.87 15.19 -7.84
CA LYS A 298 -21.01 16.16 -6.74
C LYS A 298 -22.46 16.16 -6.23
N LYS A 299 -22.68 16.00 -4.92
CA LYS A 299 -24.00 16.24 -4.31
C LYS A 299 -24.27 17.75 -4.35
N THR A 300 -25.19 18.18 -5.21
CA THR A 300 -25.89 19.46 -5.03
C THR A 300 -26.52 19.45 -3.64
N THR A 301 -26.32 20.54 -2.90
CA THR A 301 -26.92 20.79 -1.57
C THR A 301 -28.09 21.73 -1.76
#